data_AF-A0A011MTM8-F1
#
_entry.id   AF-A0A011MTM8-F1
#
_cell.length_a   1.000
_cell.length_b   1.000
_cell.length_c   1.000
_cell.angle_alpha   90.00
_cell.angle_beta   90.00
_cell.angle_gamma   90.00
#
_symmetry.space_group_name_H-M   'P 1'
#
loop_
_entity.id
_entity.type
_entity.pdbx_description
1 polymer ?
#
loop_
_entity_poly.entity_id
_entity_poly.type
_entity_poly.pdbx_seq_one_letter_code
_entity_poly.pdbx_strand_id
1 'polypeptide(L)'
;MVAGKRALQTATGIFVGWGSFQGRDYYVRQFRDMKIILDIKLLAPCLVEFAAACGETLARAHARSGDAVAISGYLGKGSQFATALRDFSRLYADQNERDHAQLERAVAAGKVASAPGW
;
A
#
# COMPACT_ATOMS: atom_id res chain seq x y z
N MET A 1 9.04 -1.57 -18.55
CA MET A 1 8.25 -0.56 -17.78
C MET A 1 6.83 -0.28 -18.28
N VAL A 2 6.45 -0.58 -19.54
CA VAL A 2 5.08 -0.39 -20.05
C VAL A 2 4.14 -1.56 -19.72
N ALA A 3 4.64 -2.80 -19.77
CA ALA A 3 3.85 -4.01 -19.48
C ALA A 3 3.31 -4.03 -18.04
N GLY A 4 4.15 -3.70 -17.04
CA GLY A 4 3.72 -3.62 -15.64
C GLY A 4 2.65 -2.57 -15.38
N LYS A 5 2.71 -1.41 -16.07
CA LYS A 5 1.67 -0.36 -15.96
C LYS A 5 0.35 -0.77 -16.61
N ARG A 6 0.38 -1.50 -17.73
CA ARG A 6 -0.83 -2.07 -18.36
C ARG A 6 -1.44 -3.21 -17.54
N ALA A 7 -0.60 -4.00 -16.87
CA ALA A 7 -1.03 -5.11 -16.04
C ALA A 7 -1.63 -4.66 -14.69
N LEU A 8 -1.30 -3.48 -14.16
CA LEU A 8 -1.80 -3.08 -12.83
C LEU A 8 -3.12 -2.31 -12.84
N GLN A 9 -3.58 -1.75 -13.97
CA GLN A 9 -4.68 -0.77 -13.97
C GLN A 9 -5.78 -1.08 -14.99
N THR A 10 -6.87 -1.68 -14.50
CA THR A 10 -8.12 -1.98 -15.25
C THR A 10 -9.13 -0.83 -15.23
N ALA A 11 -8.86 0.25 -14.49
CA ALA A 11 -9.81 1.36 -14.34
C ALA A 11 -9.56 2.44 -15.40
N THR A 12 -10.50 2.59 -16.33
CA THR A 12 -10.61 3.74 -17.23
C THR A 12 -11.27 4.91 -16.50
N GLY A 13 -10.70 6.09 -16.62
CA GLY A 13 -11.30 7.35 -16.17
C GLY A 13 -11.61 8.25 -17.36
N ILE A 14 -12.46 9.26 -17.17
CA ILE A 14 -12.83 10.25 -18.22
C ILE A 14 -11.61 10.99 -18.82
N PHE A 15 -10.48 11.06 -18.09
CA PHE A 15 -9.21 11.61 -18.56
C PHE A 15 -8.19 10.55 -19.02
N VAL A 16 -8.66 9.44 -19.59
CA VAL A 16 -7.78 8.49 -20.28
C VAL A 16 -7.60 8.97 -21.71
N GLY A 17 -6.39 9.39 -22.05
CA GLY A 17 -6.02 9.80 -23.40
C GLY A 17 -4.60 9.35 -23.75
N TRP A 18 -4.33 9.25 -25.04
CA TRP A 18 -2.98 9.06 -25.58
C TRP A 18 -2.73 10.15 -26.62
N GLY A 19 -1.48 10.58 -26.76
CA GLY A 19 -1.08 11.57 -27.76
C GLY A 19 0.41 11.51 -28.04
N SER A 20 0.81 11.99 -29.21
CA SER A 20 2.21 12.01 -29.64
C SER A 20 2.74 13.44 -29.61
N PHE A 21 3.92 13.65 -29.01
CA PHE A 21 4.59 14.95 -29.00
C PHE A 21 6.10 14.75 -29.21
N GLN A 22 6.66 15.49 -30.18
CA GLN A 22 8.06 15.36 -30.61
C GLN A 22 8.51 13.91 -30.84
N GLY A 23 7.70 13.14 -31.57
CA GLY A 23 8.02 11.76 -31.95
C GLY A 23 8.01 10.75 -30.79
N ARG A 24 7.42 11.11 -29.65
CA ARG A 24 7.24 10.21 -28.50
C ARG A 24 5.78 10.10 -28.13
N ASP A 25 5.34 8.88 -27.86
CA ASP A 25 3.97 8.61 -27.43
C ASP A 25 3.84 8.72 -25.91
N TYR A 26 2.90 9.54 -25.48
CA TYR A 26 2.61 9.78 -24.07
C TYR A 26 1.26 9.16 -23.72
N TYR A 27 1.25 8.43 -22.63
CA TYR A 27 0.04 7.89 -22.01
C TYR A 27 -0.27 8.72 -20.76
N VAL A 28 -1.34 9.50 -20.81
CA VAL A 28 -1.73 10.41 -19.73
C VAL A 28 -2.99 9.89 -19.05
N ARG A 29 -2.96 9.83 -17.72
CA ARG A 29 -4.12 9.49 -16.89
C ARG A 29 -4.01 10.14 -15.51
N GLN A 30 -5.16 10.41 -14.92
CA GLN A 30 -5.25 10.87 -13.54
C GLN A 30 -4.83 9.74 -12.58
N PHE A 31 -3.83 9.99 -11.75
CA PHE A 31 -3.46 9.10 -10.66
C PHE A 31 -4.47 9.30 -9.51
N ARG A 32 -5.35 8.32 -9.29
CA ARG A 32 -6.22 8.31 -8.10
C ARG A 32 -5.41 7.79 -6.92
N ASP A 33 -4.66 8.68 -6.27
CA ASP A 33 -4.13 8.45 -4.94
C ASP A 33 -5.22 8.80 -3.91
N MET A 34 -6.16 7.87 -3.70
CA MET A 34 -7.17 8.06 -2.67
C MET A 34 -6.60 7.58 -1.34
N LYS A 35 -6.07 8.51 -0.54
CA LYS A 35 -5.75 8.25 0.86
C LYS A 35 -7.04 8.27 1.66
N ILE A 36 -7.66 7.11 1.86
CA ILE A 36 -8.74 6.97 2.84
C ILE A 36 -8.08 7.01 4.22
N ILE A 37 -8.38 8.04 5.00
CA ILE A 37 -8.08 8.04 6.44
C ILE A 37 -9.24 7.29 7.09
N LEU A 38 -9.03 6.03 7.45
CA LEU A 38 -10.04 5.25 8.17
C LEU A 38 -10.05 5.68 9.64
N ASP A 39 -11.24 5.98 10.15
CA ASP A 39 -11.45 6.07 11.60
C ASP A 39 -11.28 4.68 12.22
N ILE A 40 -10.28 4.55 13.08
CA ILE A 40 -9.92 3.30 13.75
C ILE A 40 -11.10 2.76 14.57
N LYS A 41 -11.93 3.62 15.16
CA LYS A 41 -13.10 3.20 15.96
C LYS A 41 -14.17 2.54 15.09
N LEU A 42 -14.34 3.02 13.86
CA LEU A 42 -15.25 2.43 12.89
C LEU A 42 -14.70 1.15 12.26
N LEU A 43 -13.38 1.05 12.14
CA LEU A 43 -12.70 -0.11 11.57
C LEU A 43 -12.58 -1.28 12.55
N ALA A 44 -12.40 -1.01 13.85
CA ALA A 44 -12.13 -2.05 14.85
C ALA A 44 -13.13 -3.24 14.83
N PRO A 45 -14.45 -3.03 14.69
CA PRO A 45 -15.42 -4.14 14.64
C PRO A 45 -15.31 -5.02 13.38
N CYS A 46 -14.73 -4.53 12.30
CA CYS A 46 -14.63 -5.24 11.01
C CYS A 46 -13.18 -5.40 10.50
N LEU A 47 -12.22 -5.33 11.43
CA LEU A 47 -10.80 -5.31 11.08
C LEU A 47 -10.37 -6.60 10.36
N VAL A 48 -10.94 -7.74 10.73
CA VAL A 48 -10.60 -9.05 10.14
C VAL A 48 -11.08 -9.12 8.70
N GLU A 49 -12.32 -8.70 8.44
CA GLU A 49 -12.93 -8.65 7.11
C GLU A 49 -12.17 -7.67 6.22
N PHE A 50 -11.83 -6.51 6.76
CA PHE A 50 -11.04 -5.51 6.05
C PHE A 50 -9.64 -6.05 5.70
N ALA A 51 -8.94 -6.67 6.66
CA ALA A 51 -7.63 -7.28 6.42
C ALA A 51 -7.69 -8.39 5.37
N ALA A 52 -8.75 -9.22 5.37
CA ALA A 52 -8.97 -10.25 4.37
C ALA A 52 -9.16 -9.65 2.96
N ALA A 53 -9.99 -8.60 2.83
CA ALA A 53 -10.20 -7.90 1.56
C ALA A 53 -8.90 -7.26 1.03
N CYS A 54 -8.11 -6.64 1.92
CA CYS A 54 -6.79 -6.11 1.57
C CYS A 54 -5.83 -7.22 1.12
N GLY A 55 -5.77 -8.33 1.84
CA GLY A 55 -4.93 -9.48 1.49
C GLY A 55 -5.28 -10.05 0.12
N GLU A 56 -6.56 -10.23 -0.19
CA GLU A 56 -7.02 -10.71 -1.48
C GLU A 56 -6.66 -9.72 -2.62
N THR A 57 -6.88 -8.42 -2.39
CA THR A 57 -6.54 -7.38 -3.36
C THR A 57 -5.05 -7.36 -3.67
N LEU A 58 -4.22 -7.48 -2.62
CA LEU A 58 -2.77 -7.54 -2.73
C LEU A 58 -2.31 -8.79 -3.48
N ALA A 59 -2.85 -9.96 -3.14
CA ALA A 59 -2.54 -11.21 -3.81
C ALA A 59 -2.85 -11.15 -5.31
N ARG A 60 -4.02 -10.61 -5.69
CA ARG A 60 -4.40 -10.41 -7.09
C ARG A 60 -3.47 -9.44 -7.82
N ALA A 61 -3.07 -8.34 -7.17
CA ALA A 61 -2.14 -7.38 -7.76
C ALA A 61 -0.76 -8.00 -8.02
N HIS A 62 -0.23 -8.78 -7.08
CA HIS A 62 1.04 -9.50 -7.25
C HIS A 62 0.94 -10.60 -8.31
N ALA A 63 -0.13 -11.40 -8.32
CA ALA A 63 -0.35 -12.43 -9.33
C ALA A 63 -0.46 -11.84 -10.75
N ARG A 64 -0.99 -10.62 -10.89
CA ARG A 64 -1.14 -9.96 -12.19
C ARG A 64 0.15 -9.28 -12.69
N SER A 65 1.03 -8.87 -11.78
CA SER A 65 2.27 -8.16 -12.11
C SER A 65 3.53 -9.03 -12.04
N GLY A 66 3.45 -10.22 -11.42
CA GLY A 66 4.52 -11.22 -11.32
C GLY A 66 4.08 -12.61 -11.76
N ASP A 67 4.93 -13.62 -11.52
CA ASP A 67 4.63 -15.02 -11.81
C ASP A 67 3.87 -15.65 -10.63
N ALA A 68 2.57 -15.85 -10.82
CA ALA A 68 1.69 -16.41 -9.79
C ALA A 68 2.09 -17.82 -9.35
N VAL A 69 2.64 -18.65 -10.26
CA VAL A 69 3.07 -20.02 -9.94
C VAL A 69 4.34 -19.98 -9.10
N ALA A 70 5.31 -19.14 -9.48
CA ALA A 70 6.53 -18.97 -8.72
C ALA A 70 6.25 -18.41 -7.31
N ILE A 71 5.37 -17.40 -7.21
CA ILE A 71 4.95 -16.82 -5.92
C ILE A 71 4.26 -17.88 -5.05
N SER A 72 3.31 -18.63 -5.60
CA SER A 72 2.62 -19.69 -4.87
C SER A 72 3.58 -20.80 -4.42
N GLY A 73 4.54 -21.19 -5.27
CA GLY A 73 5.57 -22.17 -4.94
C GLY A 73 6.50 -21.71 -3.81
N TYR A 74 6.90 -20.43 -3.84
CA TYR A 74 7.72 -19.81 -2.79
C TYR A 74 7.01 -19.76 -1.43
N LEU A 75 5.72 -19.38 -1.43
CA LEU A 75 4.92 -19.33 -0.20
C LEU A 75 4.63 -20.75 0.35
N GLY A 76 4.48 -21.73 -0.54
CA GLY A 76 4.16 -23.10 -0.19
C GLY A 76 2.78 -23.24 0.48
N LYS A 77 2.57 -24.35 1.21
CA LYS A 77 1.34 -24.64 1.95
C LYS A 77 1.52 -24.56 3.48
N GLY A 78 2.73 -24.22 3.93
CA GLY A 78 3.08 -24.17 5.35
C GLY A 78 2.66 -22.84 5.99
N SER A 79 2.70 -22.80 7.33
CA SER A 79 2.38 -21.60 8.11
C SER A 79 3.55 -20.64 8.30
N GLN A 80 4.73 -20.95 7.73
CA GLN A 80 5.96 -20.20 7.97
C GLN A 80 5.86 -18.75 7.49
N PHE A 81 5.31 -18.52 6.29
CA PHE A 81 5.11 -17.16 5.77
C PHE A 81 4.11 -16.37 6.63
N ALA A 82 2.97 -16.96 6.98
CA ALA A 82 1.98 -16.31 7.84
C ALA A 82 2.55 -15.99 9.23
N THR A 83 3.39 -16.87 9.77
CA THR A 83 4.10 -16.66 11.04
C THR A 83 5.09 -15.51 10.94
N ALA A 84 5.94 -15.50 9.92
CA ALA A 84 6.89 -14.42 9.69
C ALA A 84 6.19 -13.06 9.50
N LEU A 85 5.08 -13.03 8.76
CA LEU A 85 4.29 -11.82 8.55
C LEU A 85 3.69 -11.30 9.86
N ARG A 86 3.09 -12.19 10.67
CA ARG A 86 2.54 -11.82 11.98
C ARG A 86 3.63 -11.25 12.91
N ASP A 87 4.79 -11.91 12.96
CA ASP A 87 5.88 -11.50 13.84
C ASP A 87 6.47 -10.16 13.38
N PHE A 88 6.63 -9.97 12.06
CA PHE A 88 6.98 -8.69 11.47
C PHE A 88 5.96 -7.60 11.84
N SER A 89 4.66 -7.86 11.69
CA SER A 89 3.61 -6.88 11.99
C SER A 89 3.66 -6.40 13.45
N ARG A 90 3.96 -7.30 14.40
CA ARG A 90 4.13 -6.93 15.82
C ARG A 90 5.36 -6.05 16.03
N LEU A 91 6.51 -6.47 15.52
CA LEU A 91 7.76 -5.70 15.64
C LEU A 91 7.65 -4.32 14.99
N TYR A 92 6.93 -4.24 13.86
CA TYR A 92 6.68 -2.99 13.16
C TYR A 92 5.74 -2.07 13.94
N ALA A 93 4.72 -2.61 14.62
CA ALA A 93 3.86 -1.83 15.52
C ALA A 93 4.69 -1.21 16.65
N ASP A 94 5.54 -2.00 17.33
CA ASP A 94 6.40 -1.50 18.40
C ASP A 94 7.39 -0.44 17.89
N GLN A 95 7.89 -0.59 16.66
CA GLN A 95 8.77 0.39 16.03
C GLN A 95 8.03 1.71 15.76
N ASN A 96 6.80 1.64 15.23
CA ASN A 96 5.99 2.84 14.98
C ASN A 96 5.70 3.61 16.28
N GLU A 97 5.42 2.92 17.39
CA GLU A 97 5.22 3.56 18.69
C GLU A 97 6.47 4.30 19.16
N ARG A 98 7.65 3.67 19.02
CA ARG A 98 8.94 4.31 19.36
C ARG A 98 9.22 5.53 18.50
N ASP A 99 8.96 5.43 17.20
CA ASP A 99 9.19 6.50 16.24
C ASP A 99 8.25 7.68 16.50
N HIS A 100 6.98 7.39 16.82
CA HIS A 100 6.02 8.41 17.21
C HIS A 100 6.47 9.14 18.49
N ALA A 101 6.82 8.40 19.54
CA ALA A 101 7.33 9.00 20.78
C ALA A 101 8.63 9.79 20.57
N GLN A 102 9.47 9.40 19.60
CA GLN A 102 10.66 10.16 19.22
C GLN A 102 10.29 11.47 18.52
N LEU A 103 9.33 11.41 17.60
CA LEU A 103 8.82 12.59 16.90
C LEU A 103 8.21 13.60 17.88
N GLU A 104 7.36 13.15 18.81
CA GLU A 104 6.76 14.01 19.84
C GLU A 104 7.84 14.72 20.68
N ARG A 105 8.87 13.99 21.11
CA ARG A 105 10.01 14.57 21.85
C ARG A 105 10.78 15.59 21.01
N ALA A 106 10.97 15.33 19.72
CA ALA A 106 11.67 16.25 18.83
C ALA A 106 10.86 17.54 18.60
N VAL A 107 9.53 17.44 18.51
CA VAL A 107 8.61 18.58 18.44
C VAL A 107 8.66 19.38 19.75
N ALA A 108 8.53 18.72 20.90
CA ALA A 108 8.60 19.38 22.22
C ALA A 108 9.94 20.09 22.46
N ALA A 109 11.04 19.53 21.93
CA ALA A 109 12.38 20.13 21.99
C ALA A 109 12.61 21.23 20.94
N GLY A 110 11.62 21.57 20.11
CA GLY A 110 11.73 22.58 19.06
C GLY A 110 12.66 22.19 17.89
N LYS A 111 13.05 20.91 17.79
CA LYS A 111 13.93 20.39 16.73
C LYS A 111 13.16 20.11 15.44
N VAL A 112 11.86 19.85 15.55
CA VAL A 112 10.94 19.63 14.43
C VAL A 112 9.80 20.63 14.56
N ALA A 113 9.54 21.38 13.48
CA ALA A 113 8.40 22.29 13.44
C ALA A 113 7.08 21.50 13.39
N SER A 114 6.09 21.92 14.18
CA SER A 114 4.73 21.39 14.14
C SER A 114 3.76 22.51 13.81
N ALA A 115 2.83 22.27 12.88
CA ALA A 115 1.71 23.17 12.63
C ALA A 115 0.60 22.93 13.68
N PRO A 116 -0.13 23.96 14.13
CA PRO A 116 -1.30 23.75 14.98
C PRO A 116 -2.39 23.01 14.19
N GLY A 117 -3.02 21.99 14.80
CA GLY A 117 -4.23 21.33 14.27
C GLY A 117 -4.03 19.99 13.58
N TRP A 118 -2.90 19.31 13.80
CA TRP A 118 -2.69 17.89 13.48
C TRP A 118 -2.55 17.11 14.77
#